data_AF-V4IUE7-F1
#
_entry.id   AF-V4IUE7-F1
#
_cell.length_a   1.000
_cell.length_b   1.000
_cell.length_c   1.000
_cell.angle_alpha   90.00
_cell.angle_beta   90.00
_cell.angle_gamma   90.00
#
_symmetry.space_group_name_H-M   'P 1'
#
loop_
_entity.id
_entity.type
_entity.pdbx_description
1 polymer ?
#
loop_
_entity_poly.entity_id
_entity_poly.type
_entity_poly.pdbx_seq_one_letter_code
_entity_poly.pdbx_strand_id
1 'polypeptide(L)'
;MSETPSGEENDEATNDSSNSETDEPQTAEIWANKAHKSSDFPPEVDVKEEWDGMTVYLPSSIRKELDLTYQEMSLDTKRNREIDITKLRDFYPLVIMLGLERVEEADTDELLALLMDLTR
;
A
#
# COMPACT_ATOMS: atom_id res chain seq x y z
N MET A 1 -19.95 -49.70 47.99
CA MET A 1 -20.67 -49.95 46.74
C MET A 1 -19.92 -49.11 45.71
N SER A 2 -18.83 -49.56 45.06
CA SER A 2 -18.65 -50.79 44.25
C SER A 2 -19.76 -50.84 43.20
N GLU A 3 -19.55 -50.82 41.88
CA GLU A 3 -18.46 -51.35 41.04
C GLU A 3 -18.38 -50.58 39.70
N THR A 4 -17.21 -50.64 39.06
CA THR A 4 -16.99 -50.44 37.61
C THR A 4 -17.71 -51.50 36.77
N PRO A 5 -17.73 -51.35 35.44
CA PRO A 5 -17.01 -52.36 34.67
C PRO A 5 -16.06 -51.77 33.61
N SER A 6 -14.96 -52.50 33.48
CA SER A 6 -13.84 -52.41 32.54
C SER A 6 -14.05 -53.45 31.43
N GLY A 7 -13.42 -53.22 30.27
CA GLY A 7 -13.37 -54.12 29.09
C GLY A 7 -13.31 -53.30 27.79
N GLU A 8 -12.16 -52.82 27.28
CA GLU A 8 -11.11 -53.54 26.49
C GLU A 8 -11.72 -54.15 25.20
N GLU A 9 -11.29 -53.87 23.97
CA GLU A 9 -9.94 -53.82 23.38
C GLU A 9 -9.93 -53.17 21.97
N ASN A 10 -8.77 -52.57 21.60
CA ASN A 10 -8.03 -52.63 20.31
C ASN A 10 -8.70 -52.16 19.00
N ASP A 11 -8.02 -51.58 18.01
CA ASP A 11 -6.62 -51.24 17.80
C ASP A 11 -6.55 -50.28 16.59
N GLU A 12 -5.34 -49.80 16.37
CA GLU A 12 -4.79 -49.44 15.05
C GLU A 12 -4.68 -47.94 14.69
N ALA A 13 -3.41 -47.53 14.81
CA ALA A 13 -2.83 -46.26 14.46
C ALA A 13 -2.73 -46.04 12.95
N THR A 14 -2.89 -44.80 12.50
CA THR A 14 -2.05 -44.20 11.43
C THR A 14 -2.19 -42.67 11.55
N ASN A 15 -1.24 -41.98 12.17
CA ASN A 15 -0.19 -41.22 11.50
C ASN A 15 -0.69 -40.45 10.27
N ASP A 16 -0.85 -39.13 10.36
CA ASP A 16 -0.16 -38.23 9.44
C ASP A 16 -0.21 -36.75 9.88
N SER A 17 0.98 -36.15 9.90
CA SER A 17 1.29 -34.77 9.59
C SER A 17 0.67 -33.62 10.39
N SER A 18 1.50 -33.15 11.33
CA SER A 18 1.79 -31.73 11.58
C SER A 18 1.27 -30.76 10.51
N ASN A 19 0.23 -30.00 10.83
CA ASN A 19 0.01 -28.69 10.21
C ASN A 19 0.32 -27.63 11.26
N SER A 20 1.54 -27.11 11.19
CA SER A 20 1.93 -25.88 11.88
C SER A 20 1.17 -24.75 11.19
N GLU A 21 0.03 -24.36 11.75
CA GLU A 21 -0.64 -23.12 11.38
C GLU A 21 0.24 -21.96 11.88
N THR A 22 1.06 -21.46 10.97
CA THR A 22 1.79 -20.20 11.12
C THR A 22 0.75 -19.08 11.18
N ASP A 23 0.57 -18.50 12.35
CA ASP A 23 -0.10 -17.20 12.55
C ASP A 23 0.64 -16.12 11.72
N GLU A 24 0.14 -15.86 10.51
CA GLU A 24 0.46 -14.63 9.79
C GLU A 24 -0.42 -13.48 10.31
N PRO A 25 0.15 -12.30 10.58
CA PRO A 25 -0.58 -11.20 11.18
C PRO A 25 -1.63 -10.65 10.20
N GLN A 26 -2.88 -10.64 10.64
CA GLN A 26 -4.00 -9.99 9.97
C GLN A 26 -3.78 -8.47 9.91
N THR A 27 -3.08 -7.99 8.88
CA THR A 27 -3.05 -6.56 8.55
C THR A 27 -3.46 -6.35 7.10
N ALA A 28 -4.75 -6.45 6.86
CA ALA A 28 -5.39 -5.82 5.71
C ALA A 28 -6.82 -5.47 6.10
N GLU A 29 -6.98 -4.47 6.97
CA GLU A 29 -8.26 -3.75 7.02
C GLU A 29 -8.45 -3.07 5.67
N ILE A 30 -9.26 -3.73 4.84
CA ILE A 30 -9.69 -3.29 3.53
C ILE A 30 -10.42 -1.95 3.71
N TRP A 31 -9.76 -0.84 3.37
CA TRP A 31 -10.38 0.48 3.29
C TRP A 31 -11.38 0.51 2.12
N ALA A 32 -12.61 0.10 2.41
CA ALA A 32 -13.75 0.27 1.53
C ALA A 32 -14.25 1.73 1.62
N ASN A 33 -13.64 2.64 0.87
CA ASN A 33 -14.20 3.97 0.69
C ASN A 33 -15.42 3.89 -0.26
N LYS A 34 -16.60 4.04 0.34
CA LYS A 34 -17.89 4.23 -0.35
C LYS A 34 -17.86 5.59 -1.07
N ALA A 35 -17.65 5.58 -2.37
CA ALA A 35 -17.62 6.79 -3.20
C ALA A 35 -18.98 7.51 -3.20
N HIS A 36 -18.97 8.79 -2.82
CA HIS A 36 -20.10 9.70 -2.99
C HIS A 36 -19.95 10.33 -4.39
N LYS A 37 -20.86 10.01 -5.31
CA LYS A 37 -20.83 10.50 -6.69
C LYS A 37 -21.26 11.97 -6.76
N SER A 38 -20.30 12.87 -6.96
CA SER A 38 -20.50 14.12 -7.69
C SER A 38 -19.17 14.83 -7.92
N SER A 39 -18.66 14.83 -9.15
CA SER A 39 -17.95 15.97 -9.77
C SER A 39 -17.34 15.57 -11.11
N ASP A 40 -17.09 16.60 -11.92
CA ASP A 40 -16.68 16.74 -13.32
C ASP A 40 -15.36 16.04 -13.74
N PHE A 41 -15.09 14.85 -13.20
CA PHE A 41 -13.87 14.08 -13.46
C PHE A 41 -14.05 13.09 -14.62
N PRO A 42 -12.95 12.73 -15.31
CA PRO A 42 -12.97 11.68 -16.33
C PRO A 42 -13.64 10.40 -15.80
N PRO A 43 -14.19 9.56 -16.71
CA PRO A 43 -15.00 8.40 -16.34
C PRO A 43 -14.32 7.58 -15.25
N GLU A 44 -15.11 7.16 -14.27
CA GLU A 44 -14.71 6.37 -13.11
C GLU A 44 -14.20 5.00 -13.58
N VAL A 45 -12.95 4.96 -14.06
CA VAL A 45 -12.26 3.70 -14.38
C VAL A 45 -12.12 2.93 -13.08
N ASP A 46 -12.54 1.66 -13.08
CA ASP A 46 -12.36 0.81 -11.92
C ASP A 46 -10.85 0.61 -11.71
N VAL A 47 -10.29 1.43 -10.82
CA VAL A 47 -8.88 1.44 -10.44
C VAL A 47 -8.38 0.07 -9.98
N LYS A 48 -9.26 -0.90 -9.68
CA LYS A 48 -8.89 -2.27 -9.35
C LYS A 48 -8.62 -3.14 -10.57
N GLU A 49 -9.27 -2.89 -11.71
CA GLU A 49 -9.06 -3.67 -12.92
C GLU A 49 -7.79 -3.24 -13.68
N GLU A 50 -7.33 -2.00 -13.48
CA GLU A 50 -6.12 -1.43 -14.10
C GLU A 50 -4.94 -1.33 -13.11
N TRP A 51 -5.05 -1.89 -11.91
CA TRP A 51 -4.00 -1.76 -10.88
C TRP A 51 -2.74 -2.54 -11.27
N ASP A 52 -1.74 -1.86 -11.84
CA ASP A 52 -0.36 -2.34 -11.95
C ASP A 52 0.51 -1.65 -10.87
N GLY A 53 0.48 -2.21 -9.67
CA GLY A 53 1.15 -1.64 -8.51
C GLY A 53 2.66 -1.83 -8.57
N MET A 54 3.43 -0.75 -8.72
CA MET A 54 4.89 -0.80 -8.60
C MET A 54 5.35 -0.45 -7.19
N THR A 55 6.20 -1.31 -6.60
CA THR A 55 6.87 -1.02 -5.34
C THR A 55 8.28 -0.52 -5.60
N VAL A 56 8.64 0.63 -5.01
CA VAL A 56 9.96 1.25 -5.15
C VAL A 56 10.59 1.50 -3.79
N TYR A 57 11.93 1.44 -3.72
CA TYR A 57 12.65 1.88 -2.55
C TYR A 57 12.58 3.39 -2.43
N LEU A 58 12.26 3.88 -1.22
CA LEU A 58 12.25 5.31 -0.91
C LEU A 58 12.97 5.55 0.42
N PRO A 59 14.08 6.32 0.42
CA PRO A 59 14.73 6.73 1.66
C PRO A 59 13.76 7.38 2.64
N SER A 60 13.97 7.13 3.94
CA SER A 60 13.03 7.58 4.98
C SER A 60 12.89 9.11 5.05
N SER A 61 13.94 9.86 4.71
CA SER A 61 13.92 11.32 4.59
C SER A 61 12.92 11.77 3.52
N ILE A 62 13.06 11.22 2.30
CA ILE A 62 12.20 11.55 1.16
C ILE A 62 10.77 11.09 1.42
N ARG A 63 10.56 9.92 2.03
CA ARG A 63 9.22 9.46 2.42
C ARG A 63 8.52 10.45 3.35
N LYS A 64 9.24 11.00 4.33
CA LYS A 64 8.68 11.99 5.28
C LYS A 64 8.33 13.29 4.56
N GLU A 65 9.22 13.77 3.69
CA GLU A 65 8.98 14.98 2.91
C GLU A 65 7.77 14.81 1.99
N LEU A 66 7.67 13.67 1.30
CA LEU A 66 6.54 13.33 0.45
C LEU A 66 5.21 13.29 1.22
N ASP A 67 5.22 12.75 2.45
CA ASP A 67 4.04 12.76 3.34
C ASP A 67 3.64 14.17 3.79
N LEU A 68 4.61 15.07 4.04
CA LEU A 68 4.36 16.45 4.43
C LEU A 68 3.79 17.26 3.25
N THR A 69 4.41 17.14 2.08
CA THR A 69 3.96 17.81 0.85
C THR A 69 2.54 17.40 0.49
N TYR A 70 2.19 16.12 0.65
CA TYR A 70 0.80 15.67 0.49
C TYR A 70 -0.15 16.36 1.46
N GLN A 71 0.19 16.45 2.75
CA GLN A 71 -0.67 17.08 3.75
C GLN A 71 -0.90 18.56 3.45
N GLU A 72 0.14 19.27 3.03
CA GLU A 72 0.05 20.67 2.63
C GLU A 72 -0.84 20.85 1.40
N MET A 73 -0.58 20.07 0.34
CA MET A 73 -1.38 20.14 -0.89
C MET A 73 -2.84 19.74 -0.66
N SER A 74 -3.09 18.70 0.14
CA SER A 74 -4.44 18.26 0.51
C SER A 74 -5.18 19.34 1.29
N LEU A 75 -4.51 20.01 2.24
CA LEU A 75 -5.12 21.14 2.96
C LEU A 75 -5.43 22.32 2.04
N ASP A 76 -4.50 22.70 1.16
CA ASP A 76 -4.68 23.81 0.24
C ASP A 76 -5.84 23.56 -0.74
N THR A 77 -5.83 22.41 -1.40
CA THR A 77 -6.87 22.00 -2.36
C THR A 77 -8.25 21.91 -1.72
N LYS A 78 -8.33 21.36 -0.51
CA LYS A 78 -9.59 21.28 0.23
C LYS A 78 -10.11 22.66 0.64
N ARG A 79 -9.23 23.55 1.12
CA ARG A 79 -9.62 24.88 1.61
C ARG A 79 -9.98 25.84 0.49
N ASN A 80 -9.21 25.84 -0.59
CA ASN A 80 -9.27 26.88 -1.61
C ASN A 80 -10.01 26.43 -2.87
N ARG A 81 -10.15 25.12 -3.10
CA ARG A 81 -10.75 24.57 -4.32
C ARG A 81 -11.88 23.58 -4.07
N GLU A 82 -12.15 23.22 -2.82
CA GLU A 82 -13.14 22.20 -2.43
C GLU A 82 -12.89 20.83 -3.10
N ILE A 83 -11.62 20.56 -3.45
CA ILE A 83 -11.20 19.29 -4.05
C ILE A 83 -10.54 18.45 -2.95
N ASP A 84 -10.97 17.20 -2.82
CA ASP A 84 -10.31 16.21 -1.97
C ASP A 84 -9.43 15.31 -2.84
N ILE A 85 -8.13 15.24 -2.51
CA ILE A 85 -7.14 14.47 -3.26
C ILE A 85 -6.64 13.28 -2.43
N THR A 86 -6.45 12.15 -3.10
CA THR A 86 -5.96 10.91 -2.49
C THR A 86 -4.49 10.68 -2.80
N LYS A 87 -3.78 10.04 -1.86
CA LYS A 87 -2.34 9.73 -2.03
C LYS A 87 -2.06 8.89 -3.26
N LEU A 88 -2.76 7.76 -3.38
CA LEU A 88 -2.45 6.72 -4.35
C LEU A 88 -2.91 7.06 -5.77
N ARG A 89 -4.09 7.68 -5.91
CA ARG A 89 -4.68 7.95 -7.24
C ARG A 89 -4.25 9.29 -7.82
N ASP A 90 -4.07 10.30 -6.97
CA ASP A 90 -3.92 11.68 -7.45
C ASP A 90 -2.50 12.20 -7.17
N PHE A 91 -2.02 12.09 -5.93
CA PHE A 91 -0.76 12.72 -5.53
C PHE A 91 0.50 12.00 -6.04
N TYR A 92 0.65 10.69 -5.81
CA TYR A 92 1.86 9.98 -6.26
C TYR A 92 2.03 9.99 -7.78
N PRO A 93 0.98 9.75 -8.60
CA PRO A 93 1.11 9.88 -10.05
C PRO A 93 1.53 11.27 -10.49
N LEU A 94 1.01 12.33 -9.85
CA LEU A 94 1.40 13.71 -10.14
C LEU A 94 2.88 13.97 -9.84
N VAL A 95 3.38 13.53 -8.68
CA VAL A 95 4.79 13.69 -8.31
C VAL A 95 5.70 12.94 -9.28
N ILE A 96 5.33 11.73 -9.69
CA ILE A 96 6.09 10.93 -10.65
C ILE A 96 6.12 11.64 -12.02
N MET A 97 4.99 12.17 -12.48
CA MET A 97 4.91 12.89 -13.75
C MET A 97 5.84 14.11 -13.78
N LEU A 98 5.81 14.94 -12.73
CA LEU A 98 6.71 16.09 -12.58
C LEU A 98 8.18 15.66 -12.46
N GLY A 99 8.45 14.54 -11.78
CA GLY A 99 9.79 13.98 -11.68
C GLY A 99 10.33 13.51 -13.03
N LEU A 100 9.50 12.87 -13.86
CA LEU A 100 9.89 12.42 -15.20
C LEU A 100 10.20 13.61 -16.12
N GLU A 101 9.38 14.66 -16.07
CA GLU A 101 9.64 15.92 -16.81
C GLU A 101 11.01 16.50 -16.41
N ARG A 102 11.29 16.57 -15.10
CA ARG A 102 12.59 17.09 -14.62
C ARG A 102 13.78 16.22 -15.02
N VAL A 103 13.59 14.90 -15.13
CA VAL A 103 14.63 13.97 -15.58
C VAL A 103 14.90 14.12 -17.07
N GLU A 104 13.87 14.36 -17.90
CA GLU A 104 14.04 14.62 -19.33
C GLU A 104 14.83 15.91 -19.60
N GLU A 105 14.64 16.93 -18.76
CA GLU A 105 15.36 18.21 -18.86
C GLU A 105 16.78 18.18 -18.27
N ALA A 106 17.08 17.23 -17.38
CA ALA A 106 18.36 17.15 -16.69
C ALA A 106 19.48 16.60 -17.59
N ASP A 107 20.68 17.15 -17.46
CA ASP A 107 21.86 16.50 -18.02
C ASP A 107 22.36 15.33 -17.15
N THR A 108 23.31 14.56 -17.70
CA THR A 108 23.83 13.37 -17.02
C THR A 108 24.57 13.70 -15.73
N ASP A 109 25.26 14.84 -15.65
CA ASP A 109 26.03 15.21 -14.47
C ASP A 109 25.10 15.64 -13.32
N GLU A 110 24.03 16.37 -13.63
CA GLU A 110 22.96 16.69 -12.67
C GLU A 110 22.31 15.43 -12.11
N LEU A 111 21.94 14.47 -12.96
CA LEU A 111 21.31 13.22 -12.54
C LEU A 111 22.24 12.38 -11.64
N LEU A 112 23.53 12.33 -11.96
CA LEU A 112 24.51 11.62 -11.14
C LEU A 112 24.69 12.28 -9.78
N ALA A 113 24.72 13.61 -9.70
CA ALA A 113 24.79 14.32 -8.43
C ALA A 113 23.57 14.00 -7.53
N LEU A 114 22.36 14.04 -8.10
CA LEU A 114 21.13 13.67 -7.39
C LEU A 114 21.15 12.20 -6.91
N LEU A 115 21.65 11.29 -7.73
CA LEU A 115 21.79 9.88 -7.36
C LEU A 115 22.75 9.69 -6.18
N MET A 116 23.86 10.42 -6.16
CA MET A 116 24.83 10.36 -5.05
C MET A 116 24.19 10.85 -3.74
N ASP A 117 23.39 11.90 -3.80
CA ASP A 117 22.65 12.41 -2.63
C ASP A 117 21.60 11.43 -2.10
N LEU A 118 20.98 10.62 -2.98
CA LEU A 118 20.02 9.58 -2.60
C LEU A 118 20.64 8.45 -1.76
N THR A 119 21.94 8.21 -1.96
CA THR A 119 22.69 7.11 -1.33
C THR A 119 23.43 7.53 -0.05
N ARG A 120 23.27 8.78 0.37
CA ARG A 120 23.95 9.38 1.52
C ARG A 120 23.08 9.43 2.76
#